data_AF-A0A091BP60-F1
#
_entry.id   AF-A0A091BP60-F1
#
_cell.length_a   1.000
_cell.length_b   1.000
_cell.length_c   1.000
_cell.angle_alpha   90.00
_cell.angle_beta   90.00
_cell.angle_gamma   90.00
#
_symmetry.space_group_name_H-M   'P 1'
#
loop_
_entity.id
_entity.type
_entity.pdbx_description
1 polymer ?
#
loop_
_entity_poly.entity_id
_entity_poly.type
_entity_poly.pdbx_seq_one_letter_code
_entity_poly.pdbx_strand_id
1 'polypeptide(L)'
;MAIEVLNEFDKAFRDELLAELVELNREAFAIVKEELKNDSKWVGIKVLVEKTGRSRKELERLRDQGVFRCHRTGKSINSKYLYDLADVQRVLRKGV
;
A
#
# COMPACT_ATOMS: atom_id res chain seq x y z
N MET A 1 15.74 -22.62 23.44
CA MET A 1 16.69 -21.61 23.94
C MET A 1 16.04 -20.30 24.36
N ALA A 2 15.59 -19.41 23.47
CA ALA A 2 15.08 -18.08 23.89
C ALA A 2 13.79 -18.13 24.75
N ILE A 3 12.88 -19.08 24.45
CA ILE A 3 11.63 -19.25 25.21
C ILE A 3 11.87 -19.86 26.60
N GLU A 4 12.89 -20.72 26.73
CA GLU A 4 13.23 -21.37 28.00
C GLU A 4 13.78 -20.36 29.01
N VAL A 5 14.61 -19.43 28.55
CA VAL A 5 15.15 -18.33 29.38
C VAL A 5 14.04 -17.37 29.83
N LEU A 6 13.03 -17.09 29.00
CA LEU A 6 11.89 -16.25 29.38
C LEU A 6 11.03 -16.87 30.48
N ASN A 7 10.99 -18.20 30.58
CA ASN A 7 10.26 -18.91 31.61
C ASN A 7 10.93 -18.83 32.99
N GLU A 8 12.21 -18.46 33.05
CA GLU A 8 12.94 -18.23 34.31
C GLU A 8 12.54 -16.91 34.98
N PHE A 9 11.98 -15.97 34.23
CA PHE A 9 11.47 -14.71 34.77
C PHE A 9 10.08 -14.87 35.37
N ASP A 10 9.65 -13.92 36.18
CA ASP A 10 8.30 -13.92 36.74
C ASP A 10 7.25 -13.57 35.66
N LYS A 11 5.99 -13.89 35.96
CA LYS A 11 4.91 -13.67 35.01
C LYS A 11 4.68 -12.18 34.72
N ALA A 12 4.88 -11.30 35.70
CA ALA A 12 4.63 -9.88 35.50
C ALA A 12 5.64 -9.30 34.51
N PHE A 13 6.92 -9.65 34.64
CA PHE A 13 7.96 -9.26 33.68
C PHE A 13 7.65 -9.74 32.25
N ARG A 14 7.21 -10.99 32.08
CA ARG A 14 6.83 -11.50 30.75
C ARG A 14 5.64 -10.77 30.13
N ASP A 15 4.64 -10.45 30.95
CA ASP A 15 3.44 -9.74 30.49
C ASP A 15 3.80 -8.29 30.06
N GLU A 16 4.68 -7.63 30.81
CA GLU A 16 5.22 -6.30 30.48
C GLU A 16 6.04 -6.32 29.18
N LEU A 17 6.99 -7.25 29.07
CA LEU A 17 7.79 -7.43 27.86
C LEU A 17 6.93 -7.72 26.62
N LEU A 18 5.87 -8.52 26.77
CA LEU A 18 4.94 -8.78 25.67
C LEU A 18 4.19 -7.50 25.26
N ALA A 19 3.76 -6.69 26.24
CA ALA A 19 3.08 -5.43 25.96
C ALA A 19 4.00 -4.46 25.21
N GLU A 20 5.26 -4.33 25.63
CA GLU A 20 6.25 -3.50 24.95
C GLU A 20 6.52 -3.99 23.52
N LEU A 21 6.71 -5.29 23.32
CA LEU A 21 6.93 -5.87 21.99
C LEU A 21 5.73 -5.65 21.06
N VAL A 22 4.50 -5.72 21.59
CA VAL A 22 3.28 -5.46 20.82
C VAL A 22 3.20 -3.98 20.42
N GLU A 23 3.52 -3.05 21.32
CA GLU A 23 3.56 -1.63 21.00
C GLU A 23 4.63 -1.32 19.95
N LEU A 24 5.84 -1.83 20.12
CA LEU A 24 6.94 -1.62 19.18
C LEU A 24 6.61 -2.19 17.78
N ASN A 25 5.88 -3.31 17.73
CA ASN A 25 5.40 -3.88 16.48
C ASN A 25 4.31 -3.01 15.83
N ARG A 26 3.39 -2.43 16.62
CA ARG A 26 2.37 -1.47 16.13
C ARG A 26 3.02 -0.23 15.52
N GLU A 27 4.05 0.31 16.18
CA GLU A 27 4.81 1.45 15.68
C GLU A 27 5.54 1.10 14.38
N ALA A 28 6.24 -0.03 14.33
CA ALA A 28 6.89 -0.50 13.11
C ALA A 28 5.90 -0.67 11.95
N PHE A 29 4.71 -1.23 12.22
CA PHE A 29 3.64 -1.34 11.22
C PHE A 29 3.13 0.02 10.76
N ALA A 30 3.01 1.01 11.66
CA ALA A 30 2.59 2.35 11.32
C ALA A 30 3.61 3.03 10.40
N ILE A 31 4.90 2.90 10.71
CA ILE A 31 6.00 3.44 9.88
C ILE A 31 5.98 2.81 8.49
N VAL A 32 5.93 1.47 8.40
CA VAL A 32 5.85 0.76 7.10
C VAL A 32 4.61 1.16 6.32
N LYS A 33 3.48 1.37 6.99
CA LYS A 33 2.22 1.80 6.34
C LYS A 33 2.31 3.23 5.82
N GLU A 34 3.01 4.12 6.51
CA GLU A 34 3.30 5.48 6.02
C GLU A 34 4.31 5.47 4.88
N GLU A 35 5.35 4.63 4.94
CA GLU A 35 6.29 4.42 3.84
C GLU A 35 5.58 3.87 2.58
N LEU A 36 4.71 2.87 2.74
CA LEU A 36 3.88 2.32 1.65
C LEU A 36 2.85 3.32 1.11
N LYS A 37 2.36 4.27 1.93
CA LYS A 37 1.52 5.38 1.44
C LYS A 37 2.33 6.34 0.58
N ASN A 38 3.58 6.60 0.95
CA ASN A 38 4.46 7.55 0.27
C ASN A 38 5.13 6.97 -0.97
N ASP A 39 5.25 5.64 -1.06
CA ASP A 39 5.72 4.93 -2.25
C ASP A 39 4.60 4.86 -3.30
N SER A 40 4.22 6.04 -3.82
CA SER A 40 3.31 6.20 -4.95
C SER A 40 3.95 5.60 -6.19
N LYS A 41 3.81 4.28 -6.34
CA LYS A 41 4.35 3.55 -7.48
C LYS A 41 3.55 3.94 -8.72
N TRP A 42 4.09 4.89 -9.46
CA TRP A 42 3.60 5.30 -10.75
C TRP A 42 3.78 4.15 -11.74
N VAL A 43 2.68 3.50 -12.11
CA VAL A 43 2.68 2.32 -12.99
C VAL A 43 2.02 2.63 -14.31
N GLY A 44 2.47 1.96 -15.37
CA GLY A 44 1.78 2.00 -16.67
C GLY A 44 0.51 1.15 -16.68
N ILE A 45 -0.34 1.36 -17.69
CA ILE A 45 -1.65 0.68 -17.81
C ILE A 45 -1.57 -0.86 -17.80
N LYS A 46 -0.48 -1.46 -18.32
CA LYS A 46 -0.31 -2.93 -18.32
C LYS A 46 -0.24 -3.49 -16.90
N VAL A 47 0.62 -2.89 -16.07
CA VAL A 47 0.81 -3.28 -14.67
C VAL A 47 -0.46 -2.97 -13.87
N LEU A 48 -1.15 -1.87 -14.19
CA LEU A 48 -2.41 -1.52 -13.55
C LEU A 48 -3.50 -2.58 -13.79
N VAL A 49 -3.65 -3.05 -15.03
CA VAL A 49 -4.59 -4.14 -15.38
C VAL A 49 -4.24 -5.42 -14.61
N GLU A 50 -2.96 -5.81 -14.60
CA GLU A 50 -2.50 -7.01 -13.89
C GLU A 50 -2.77 -6.94 -12.38
N LYS A 51 -2.53 -5.78 -11.76
CA LYS A 51 -2.68 -5.59 -10.31
C LYS A 51 -4.12 -5.36 -9.85
N THR A 52 -4.98 -4.82 -10.71
CA THR A 52 -6.38 -4.52 -10.35
C THR A 52 -7.36 -5.58 -10.84
N GLY A 53 -6.96 -6.44 -11.78
CA GLY A 53 -7.84 -7.42 -12.43
C GLY A 53 -8.94 -6.80 -13.30
N ARG A 54 -8.93 -5.46 -13.49
CA ARG A 54 -9.92 -4.73 -14.27
C ARG A 54 -9.52 -4.63 -15.74
N SER A 55 -10.50 -4.46 -16.61
CA SER A 55 -10.22 -4.31 -18.04
C SER A 55 -9.53 -2.97 -18.34
N ARG A 56 -8.68 -2.94 -19.38
CA ARG A 56 -8.02 -1.69 -19.82
C ARG A 56 -9.04 -0.58 -20.12
N LYS A 57 -10.14 -0.92 -20.82
CA LYS A 57 -11.17 0.05 -21.22
C LYS A 57 -11.84 0.70 -20.02
N GLU A 58 -12.10 -0.08 -18.98
CA GLU A 58 -12.70 0.42 -17.73
C GLU A 58 -11.75 1.38 -17.01
N LEU A 59 -10.47 1.02 -16.89
CA LEU A 59 -9.45 1.88 -16.31
C LEU A 59 -9.25 3.17 -17.12
N GLU A 60 -9.21 3.09 -18.45
CA GLU A 60 -9.09 4.29 -19.29
C GLU A 60 -10.32 5.21 -19.19
N ARG A 61 -11.53 4.64 -19.09
CA ARG A 61 -12.75 5.42 -18.85
C ARG A 61 -12.69 6.14 -17.49
N LEU A 62 -12.29 5.46 -16.43
CA LEU A 62 -12.15 6.07 -15.09
C LEU A 62 -11.04 7.14 -15.06
N ARG A 63 -9.97 6.96 -15.83
CA ARG A 63 -8.96 8.01 -16.04
C ARG A 63 -9.57 9.24 -16.69
N ASP A 64 -10.32 9.04 -17.77
CA ASP A 64 -10.93 10.14 -18.53
C ASP A 64 -12.00 10.89 -17.71
N GLN A 65 -12.59 10.22 -16.72
CA GLN A 65 -13.46 10.81 -15.70
C GLN A 65 -12.70 11.50 -14.56
N GLY A 66 -11.37 11.40 -14.49
CA GLY A 66 -10.53 12.03 -13.47
C GLY A 66 -10.66 11.41 -12.07
N VAL A 67 -11.11 10.14 -11.96
CA VAL A 67 -11.44 9.52 -10.67
C VAL A 67 -10.21 9.16 -9.84
N PHE A 68 -9.04 9.04 -10.47
CA PHE A 68 -7.77 8.75 -9.80
C PHE A 68 -6.61 9.57 -10.37
N ARG A 69 -5.55 9.70 -9.59
CA ARG A 69 -4.33 10.41 -9.97
C ARG A 69 -3.62 9.69 -11.12
N CYS A 70 -3.45 10.41 -12.22
CA CYS A 70 -2.61 10.01 -13.34
C CYS A 70 -1.76 11.19 -13.79
N HIS A 71 -0.58 10.91 -14.32
CA HIS A 71 0.20 11.91 -15.02
C HIS A 71 0.64 11.40 -16.39
N ARG A 72 0.77 12.34 -17.32
CA ARG A 72 1.29 12.04 -18.65
C ARG A 72 2.81 12.10 -18.61
N THR A 73 3.50 11.17 -19.26
CA THR A 73 4.98 11.13 -19.24
C THR A 73 5.63 12.19 -20.14
N GLY A 74 4.84 12.94 -20.92
CA GLY A 74 5.34 13.97 -21.82
C GLY A 74 4.23 14.84 -22.40
N LYS A 75 4.61 15.85 -23.19
CA LYS A 75 3.70 16.84 -23.80
C LYS A 75 3.12 16.40 -25.16
N SER A 76 3.54 15.26 -25.71
CA SER A 76 3.12 14.79 -27.03
C SER A 76 1.77 14.05 -26.96
N ILE A 77 0.99 14.11 -28.05
CA ILE A 77 -0.28 13.40 -28.20
C ILE A 77 -0.17 11.89 -27.93
N ASN A 78 0.98 11.27 -28.23
CA ASN A 78 1.23 9.84 -28.00
C ASN A 78 1.93 9.53 -26.66
N SER A 79 2.09 10.51 -25.77
CA SER A 79 2.72 10.27 -24.47
C SER A 79 1.85 9.35 -23.61
N LYS A 80 2.51 8.35 -23.00
CA LYS A 80 1.87 7.35 -22.14
C LYS A 80 1.40 7.99 -20.84
N TYR A 81 0.44 7.33 -20.20
CA TYR A 81 -0.03 7.69 -18.86
C TYR A 81 0.60 6.77 -17.82
N LEU A 82 1.05 7.36 -16.72
CA LEU A 82 1.32 6.64 -15.48
C LEU A 82 0.20 6.91 -14.49
N TYR A 83 -0.08 5.91 -13.67
CA TYR A 83 -1.17 5.87 -12.72
C TYR A 83 -0.62 5.62 -11.34
N ASP A 84 -1.14 6.33 -10.35
CA ASP A 84 -0.86 6.04 -8.96
C ASP A 84 -1.58 4.74 -8.58
N LEU A 85 -0.82 3.66 -8.40
CA LEU A 85 -1.38 2.34 -8.10
C LEU A 85 -2.19 2.36 -6.79
N ALA A 86 -1.72 3.08 -5.78
CA ALA A 86 -2.35 3.12 -4.47
C ALA A 86 -3.68 3.87 -4.54
N ASP A 87 -3.73 4.99 -5.28
CA ASP A 87 -4.95 5.77 -5.46
C ASP A 87 -5.98 5.01 -6.30
N VAL A 88 -5.56 4.38 -7.40
CA VAL A 88 -6.47 3.55 -8.22
C VAL A 88 -7.06 2.41 -7.38
N GLN A 89 -6.23 1.70 -6.61
CA GLN A 89 -6.73 0.63 -5.74
C GLN A 89 -7.67 1.15 -4.64
N ARG A 90 -7.39 2.33 -4.06
CA ARG A 90 -8.27 2.97 -3.08
C ARG A 90 -9.64 3.29 -3.68
N VAL A 91 -9.66 3.85 -4.88
CA VAL A 91 -10.87 4.22 -5.62
C VAL A 91 -11.68 2.96 -5.96
N LEU A 92 -11.02 1.92 -6.48
CA LEU A 92 -11.67 0.65 -6.81
C LEU A 92 -12.25 -0.06 -5.58
N ARG A 93 -11.59 0.02 -4.41
CA ARG A 93 -12.11 -0.53 -3.15
C ARG A 93 -13.36 0.18 -2.64
N LYS A 94 -13.50 1.48 -2.91
CA LYS A 94 -14.65 2.27 -2.46
C LYS A 94 -15.93 2.03 -3.26
N GLY A 95 -15.84 1.30 -4.38
CA GLY A 95 -16.94 1.11 -5.32
C GLY A 95 -17.17 2.39 -6.11
N VAL A 96 -16.73 2.40 -7.36
CA VAL A 96 -17.05 3.47 -8.33
C VAL A 96 -18.32 3.10 -9.08
#